data_AF-A0A2V5X0J4-F1
#
_entry.id   AF-A0A2V5X0J4-F1
#
_cell.length_a   1.000
_cell.length_b   1.000
_cell.length_c   1.000
_cell.angle_alpha   90.00
_cell.angle_beta   90.00
_cell.angle_gamma   90.00
#
_symmetry.space_group_name_H-M   'P 1'
#
loop_
_entity.id
_entity.type
_entity.pdbx_description
1 polymer ?
#
loop_
_entity_poly.entity_id
_entity_poly.type
_entity_poly.pdbx_seq_one_letter_code
_entity_poly.pdbx_strand_id
1 'polypeptide(L)' 'MRQYLDLLRLVLEHGQPRDDRTGTGTLSIFGAQARFDLRPAGAGFPLLTTKKLHIKSIIY' A
#
# COMPACT_ATOMS: atom_id res chain seq x y z
N MET A 1 4.27 6.52 -6.78
CA MET A 1 3.05 6.71 -5.96
C MET A 1 1.82 6.11 -6.61
N ARG A 2 1.65 6.28 -7.93
CA ARG A 2 0.57 5.67 -8.70
C ARG A 2 0.40 4.18 -8.44
N GLN A 3 1.51 3.44 -8.32
CA GLN A 3 1.53 2.00 -8.01
C GLN A 3 0.77 1.63 -6.73
N TYR A 4 0.91 2.41 -5.65
CA TYR A 4 0.21 2.16 -4.39
C TYR A 4 -1.29 2.45 -4.52
N LEU A 5 -1.64 3.56 -5.20
CA LEU A 5 -3.05 3.92 -5.40
C LEU A 5 -3.77 2.95 -6.33
N ASP A 6 -3.10 2.46 -7.38
CA ASP A 6 -3.65 1.44 -8.28
C ASP A 6 -3.86 0.11 -7.54
N LEU A 7 -2.96 -0.26 -6.62
CA LEU A 7 -3.14 -1.43 -5.76
C LEU A 7 -4.34 -1.28 -4.82
N LEU A 8 -4.52 -0.12 -4.18
CA LEU A 8 -5.70 0.15 -3.36
C LEU A 8 -6.98 0.07 -4.20
N ARG A 9 -6.96 0.65 -5.41
CA ARG A 9 -8.09 0.61 -6.33
C ARG A 9 -8.45 -0.82 -6.72
N LEU A 10 -7.47 -1.66 -7.03
CA LEU A 10 -7.66 -3.08 -7.32
C LEU A 10 -8.36 -3.81 -6.16
N VAL A 11 -7.93 -3.56 -4.91
CA VAL A 11 -8.55 -4.17 -3.73
C VAL A 11 -9.98 -3.68 -3.51
N LEU A 12 -10.26 -2.39 -3.75
CA LEU A 12 -11.59 -1.82 -3.58
C LEU A 12 -12.59 -2.28 -4.65
N GLU A 13 -12.14 -2.41 -5.90
CA GLU A 13 -13.02 -2.77 -7.03
C GLU A 13 -13.17 -4.29 -7.19
N HIS A 14 -12.16 -5.09 -6.83
CA HIS A 14 -12.13 -6.54 -7.10
C HIS A 14 -11.81 -7.41 -5.88
N GLY A 15 -11.56 -6.81 -4.71
CA GLY A 15 -11.29 -7.55 -3.49
C GLY A 15 -12.53 -8.30 -2.99
N GLN A 16 -12.30 -9.48 -2.41
CA GLN A 16 -13.35 -10.28 -1.79
C GLN A 16 -13.39 -10.05 -0.27
N PRO A 17 -14.58 -10.01 0.34
CA PRO A 17 -14.72 -9.96 1.79
C PRO A 17 -14.01 -11.13 2.47
N ARG A 18 -13.32 -10.84 3.58
CA ARG A 18 -12.65 -11.84 4.42
C ARG A 18 -12.76 -11.46 5.88
N ASP A 19 -13.11 -12.44 6.71
CA ASP A 19 -13.08 -12.27 8.16
C ASP A 19 -11.64 -12.16 8.67
N ASP A 20 -11.49 -11.43 9.79
CA ASP A 20 -10.24 -11.29 10.52
C ASP A 20 -10.40 -11.72 11.99
N ARG A 21 -9.27 -11.77 12.71
CA ARG A 21 -9.23 -12.22 14.13
C ARG A 21 -10.09 -11.37 15.06
N THR A 22 -10.34 -10.11 14.70
CA THR A 22 -11.08 -9.13 15.51
C THR A 22 -12.56 -9.02 15.11
N GLY A 23 -12.99 -9.70 14.05
CA GLY A 23 -14.35 -9.63 13.53
C GLY A 23 -14.70 -8.32 12.81
N THR A 24 -13.71 -7.51 12.44
CA THR A 24 -13.96 -6.25 11.68
C THR A 24 -14.13 -6.54 10.19
N GLY A 25 -13.33 -7.47 9.67
CA GLY A 25 -13.39 -7.90 8.28
C GLY A 25 -12.57 -7.00 7.35
N THR A 26 -12.26 -7.53 6.17
CA THR A 26 -11.39 -6.89 5.17
C THR A 26 -11.87 -7.16 3.75
N LEU A 27 -11.50 -6.29 2.81
CA LEU A 27 -11.47 -6.65 1.38
C LEU A 27 -10.06 -7.09 1.03
N SER A 28 -9.94 -8.23 0.34
CA SER A 28 -8.63 -8.82 0.05
C SER A 28 -8.54 -9.34 -1.38
N ILE A 29 -7.35 -9.25 -1.95
CA ILE A 29 -6.99 -9.86 -3.24
C ILE A 29 -5.71 -10.66 -3.08
N PHE A 30 -5.60 -11.78 -3.79
CA PHE A 30 -4.43 -12.66 -3.71
C PHE A 30 -3.44 -12.35 -4.84
N GLY A 31 -2.14 -12.32 -4.52
CA GLY A 31 -1.07 -12.31 -5.53
C GLY A 31 -0.81 -10.98 -6.25
N ALA A 32 -1.29 -9.84 -5.74
CA ALA A 32 -0.99 -8.54 -6.34
C ALA A 32 0.48 -8.12 -6.10
N GLN A 33 1.09 -7.45 -7.09
CA GLN A 33 2.48 -7.00 -7.03
C GLN A 33 2.58 -5.48 -7.28
N ALA A 34 3.47 -4.83 -6.52
CA ALA A 34 3.90 -3.45 -6.78
C ALA A 34 5.43 -3.38 -6.79
N ARG A 35 5.99 -2.44 -7.56
CA ARG A 35 7.44 -2.20 -7.64
C ARG A 35 7.72 -0.71 -7.45
N PHE A 36 8.80 -0.41 -6.72
CA PHE A 36 9.24 0.94 -6.41
C PHE A 36 10.70 1.09 -6.81
N ASP A 37 11.02 2.19 -7.48
CA ASP A 37 12.39 2.55 -7.84
C ASP A 37 13.08 3.22 -6.65
N LEU A 38 14.23 2.68 -6.24
CA LEU A 38 15.02 3.15 -5.10
C LEU A 38 16.28 3.91 -5.51
N ARG A 39 16.52 4.08 -6.82
CA ARG A 39 17.74 4.73 -7.30
C ARG A 39 17.78 6.20 -6.85
N PRO A 40 18.94 6.71 -6.38
CA PRO A 40 19.07 8.11 -5.95
C PRO A 40 18.78 9.13 -7.05
N ALA A 41 19.12 8.80 -8.31
CA ALA A 41 18.86 9.63 -9.47
C ALA A 41 17.41 9.51 -10.01
N GLY A 42 16.58 8.65 -9.40
CA GLY A 42 15.21 8.37 -9.79
C GLY A 42 14.21 8.83 -8.73
N ALA A 43 13.25 7.97 -8.38
CA ALA A 43 12.20 8.30 -7.41
C ALA A 43 12.68 8.32 -5.94
N GLY A 44 13.89 7.86 -5.66
CA GLY A 44 14.46 7.85 -4.31
C GLY A 44 13.66 6.99 -3.33
N PHE A 45 13.57 7.43 -2.07
CA PHE A 45 12.86 6.70 -1.02
C PHE A 45 11.33 6.77 -1.24
N PRO A 46 10.59 5.64 -1.33
CA PRO A 46 9.19 5.62 -1.73
C PRO A 46 8.23 5.97 -0.58
N LEU A 47 8.42 7.13 0.03
CA LEU A 47 7.52 7.65 1.05
C LEU A 47 6.20 8.12 0.42
N LEU A 48 5.06 7.69 0.99
CA LEU A 48 3.76 8.15 0.53
C LEU A 48 3.59 9.65 0.79
N THR A 49 3.09 10.36 -0.22
CA THR A 49 2.85 11.81 -0.16
C THR A 49 1.37 12.17 -0.09
N THR A 50 0.48 11.28 -0.53
CA THR A 50 -0.99 11.48 -0.49
C THR A 50 -1.58 11.37 0.92
N LYS A 51 -0.78 10.90 1.88
CA LYS A 51 -1.09 10.90 3.30
C LYS A 51 0.20 11.06 4.08
N LYS A 52 0.21 11.96 5.07
CA LYS A 52 1.36 12.14 5.96
C LYS A 52 1.62 10.85 6.74
N LEU A 53 2.83 10.30 6.59
CA LEU A 53 3.28 9.14 7.35
C LEU A 53 3.93 9.56 8.66
N HIS A 54 3.82 8.69 9.67
CA HIS A 54 4.50 8.89 10.94
C HIS A 54 5.96 8.44 10.86
N ILE A 55 6.79 9.25 10.18
CA ILE A 55 8.19 8.90 9.83
C ILE A 55 9.03 8.52 11.05
N LYS A 56 8.78 9.14 12.21
CA LYS A 56 9.55 8.85 13.43
C LYS A 56 9.49 7.35 13.80
N SER A 57 8.33 6.72 13.70
CA SER A 57 8.18 5.28 13.97
C SER A 57 8.65 4.37 12.84
N ILE A 58 8.97 4.91 11.66
CA ILE A 58 9.50 4.15 10.53
C ILE A 58 11.03 4.06 10.62
N ILE A 59 11.67 5.13 11.10
CA ILE A 59 13.13 5.28 11.08
C ILE A 59 13.78 4.99 12.43
N TYR A 60 13.18 5.45 13.54
CA TYR A 60 13.72 5.30 14.90
C TYR A 60 13.00 4.19 15.64
#